data_AF-A0A8C8VJD0-F1
#
_entry.id   AF-A0A8C8VJD0-F1
#
_cell.length_a   1.000
_cell.length_b   1.000
_cell.length_c   1.000
_cell.angle_alpha   90.00
_cell.angle_beta   90.00
_cell.angle_gamma   90.00
#
_symmetry.space_group_name_H-M   'P 1'
#
loop_
_entity.id
_entity.type
_entity.pdbx_description
1 polymer ?
#
loop_
_entity_poly.entity_id
_entity_poly.type
_entity_poly.pdbx_seq_one_letter_code
_entity_poly.pdbx_strand_id
1 'polypeptide(L)'
;MAFTVTWLVDGQKGQIDGVTEPAKKISRNNTFSTKSMAKITQDEWLEGKTYTCQVSHPGSGSEVQDHARSCRETSSSCCIQVFLVPPSPAALYVDRKPKITCFVVNMHDDKDLQVVWSQQKPGFLNPEPLDLKEEFNDTYTASISLPISTHDWEEGETFTCKVMRSDLPAPIIKTISKNPVIYLLHPHPEELTSSGDTISLTCLVRGFFPKDITTQWQKNHRLDKNLKYITAPPMEEGDGDSNYFLYSKLKVNKDSWNRGDTYTCMVIHEALSTKMIQKTVSKVSGK
;
A
#
# COMPACT_ATOMS: atom_id res chain seq x y z
N MET A 1 -27.30 -28.74 -3.78
CA MET A 1 -27.23 -28.38 -2.34
C MET A 1 -26.58 -27.02 -2.26
N ALA A 2 -27.22 -26.04 -1.62
CA ALA A 2 -26.73 -24.67 -1.57
C ALA A 2 -25.80 -24.47 -0.36
N PHE A 3 -24.79 -23.62 -0.49
CA PHE A 3 -24.01 -23.13 0.64
C PHE A 3 -24.86 -22.18 1.50
N THR A 4 -24.48 -22.02 2.75
CA THR A 4 -25.15 -21.11 3.69
C THR A 4 -24.13 -20.11 4.23
N VAL A 5 -24.47 -18.83 4.21
CA VAL A 5 -23.71 -17.78 4.89
C VAL A 5 -24.51 -17.32 6.11
N THR A 6 -23.88 -17.25 7.27
CA THR A 6 -24.49 -16.84 8.54
C THR A 6 -23.62 -15.76 9.17
N TRP A 7 -24.25 -14.69 9.64
CA TRP A 7 -23.57 -13.64 10.39
C TRP A 7 -23.79 -13.85 11.89
N LEU A 8 -22.71 -13.67 12.66
CA LEU A 8 -22.74 -13.72 14.13
C LEU A 8 -22.28 -12.38 14.70
N VAL A 9 -22.81 -12.03 15.87
CA VAL A 9 -22.32 -10.92 16.71
C VAL A 9 -21.88 -11.52 18.04
N ASP A 10 -20.61 -11.36 18.39
CA ASP A 10 -19.97 -11.95 19.57
C ASP A 10 -20.22 -13.46 19.70
N GLY A 11 -20.27 -14.15 18.56
CA GLY A 11 -20.52 -15.60 18.47
C GLY A 11 -22.00 -16.01 18.53
N GLN A 12 -22.94 -15.07 18.70
CA GLN A 12 -24.38 -15.36 18.72
C GLN A 12 -25.04 -15.19 17.34
N LYS A 13 -25.88 -16.17 16.96
CA LYS A 13 -26.70 -16.14 15.74
C LYS A 13 -27.95 -15.28 15.93
N GLY A 14 -28.42 -14.65 14.85
CA GLY A 14 -29.73 -13.99 14.80
C GLY A 14 -29.77 -12.55 15.33
N GLN A 15 -28.62 -11.96 15.63
CA GLN A 15 -28.53 -10.54 15.99
C GLN A 15 -28.39 -9.61 14.76
N ILE A 16 -27.99 -10.15 13.60
CA ILE A 16 -27.84 -9.39 12.36
C ILE A 16 -28.17 -10.27 11.15
N ASP A 17 -28.98 -9.72 10.25
CA ASP A 17 -29.31 -10.37 8.98
C ASP A 17 -28.36 -9.88 7.88
N GLY A 18 -27.63 -10.82 7.29
CA GLY A 18 -26.79 -10.57 6.12
C GLY A 18 -27.55 -10.78 4.82
N VAL A 19 -27.36 -9.88 3.86
CA VAL A 19 -27.85 -10.04 2.49
C VAL A 19 -26.78 -10.74 1.67
N THR A 20 -27.11 -11.94 1.17
CA THR A 20 -26.19 -12.72 0.32
C THR A 20 -26.67 -12.70 -1.12
N GLU A 21 -25.79 -12.29 -2.03
CA GLU A 21 -26.07 -12.26 -3.46
C GLU A 21 -26.13 -13.67 -4.07
N PRO A 22 -26.89 -13.87 -5.17
CA PRO A 22 -26.88 -15.15 -5.87
C PRO A 22 -25.47 -15.46 -6.42
N ALA A 23 -25.05 -16.72 -6.26
CA ALA A 23 -23.72 -17.14 -6.68
C ALA A 23 -23.56 -17.11 -8.21
N LYS A 24 -22.50 -16.44 -8.68
CA LYS A 24 -22.15 -16.31 -10.09
C LYS A 24 -21.10 -17.35 -10.46
N LYS A 25 -21.34 -18.07 -11.55
CA LYS A 25 -20.41 -19.06 -12.08
C LYS A 25 -19.21 -18.36 -12.72
N ILE A 26 -18.01 -18.78 -12.35
CA ILE A 26 -16.76 -18.30 -12.95
C ILE A 26 -16.40 -19.26 -14.09
N SER A 27 -16.52 -18.80 -15.33
CA SER A 27 -16.58 -19.62 -16.56
C SER A 27 -15.39 -20.54 -16.84
N ARG A 28 -14.25 -20.41 -16.15
CA ARG A 28 -13.04 -21.20 -16.49
C ARG A 28 -12.91 -22.52 -15.73
N ASN A 29 -13.47 -22.67 -14.51
CA ASN A 29 -13.19 -23.82 -13.65
C ASN A 29 -14.42 -24.48 -12.99
N ASN A 30 -15.65 -24.21 -13.46
CA ASN A 30 -16.87 -24.72 -12.80
C ASN A 30 -17.01 -24.27 -11.32
N THR A 31 -16.29 -23.22 -10.92
CA THR A 31 -16.35 -22.63 -9.58
C THR A 31 -17.37 -21.50 -9.52
N PHE A 32 -17.84 -21.18 -8.30
CA PHE A 32 -18.84 -20.16 -8.05
C PHE A 32 -18.31 -19.13 -7.07
N SER A 33 -18.74 -17.88 -7.20
CA SER A 33 -18.43 -16.79 -6.27
C SER A 33 -19.69 -16.02 -5.91
N THR A 34 -19.79 -15.61 -4.65
CA THR A 34 -20.86 -14.78 -4.11
C THR A 34 -20.27 -13.78 -3.13
N LYS A 35 -21.07 -12.78 -2.75
CA LYS A 35 -20.78 -11.78 -1.72
C LYS A 35 -21.94 -11.75 -0.73
N SER A 36 -21.62 -11.64 0.55
CA SER A 36 -22.57 -11.38 1.63
C SER A 36 -22.24 -10.07 2.32
N MET A 37 -23.24 -9.25 2.63
CA MET A 37 -23.08 -7.97 3.30
C MET A 37 -24.08 -7.86 4.45
N ALA A 38 -23.59 -7.49 5.63
CA ALA A 38 -24.41 -7.24 6.80
C ALA A 38 -24.28 -5.76 7.19
N LYS A 39 -25.40 -5.12 7.57
CA LYS A 39 -25.42 -3.72 8.02
C LYS A 39 -25.35 -3.67 9.54
N ILE A 40 -24.32 -3.04 10.07
CA ILE A 40 -24.10 -2.81 11.50
C ILE A 40 -24.31 -1.34 11.84
N THR A 41 -24.58 -1.01 13.10
CA THR A 41 -24.60 0.39 13.56
C THR A 41 -23.20 0.83 13.97
N GLN A 42 -22.94 2.14 13.87
CA GLN A 42 -21.65 2.71 14.27
C GLN A 42 -21.42 2.58 15.78
N ASP A 43 -22.46 2.75 16.59
CA ASP A 43 -22.37 2.64 18.05
C ASP A 43 -21.92 1.23 18.48
N GLU A 44 -22.55 0.18 17.93
CA GLU A 44 -22.19 -1.20 18.25
C GLU A 44 -20.79 -1.60 17.77
N TRP A 45 -20.37 -1.05 16.62
CA TRP A 45 -18.99 -1.19 16.16
C TRP A 45 -18.02 -0.57 17.17
N LEU A 46 -18.25 0.68 17.57
CA LEU A 46 -17.40 1.41 18.52
C LEU A 46 -17.40 0.82 19.94
N GLU A 47 -18.48 0.17 20.37
CA GLU A 47 -18.55 -0.63 21.61
C GLU A 47 -17.57 -1.83 21.60
N GLY A 48 -17.01 -2.17 20.44
CA GLY A 48 -16.02 -3.23 20.30
C GLY A 48 -16.63 -4.62 20.10
N LYS A 49 -17.89 -4.71 19.63
CA LYS A 49 -18.50 -5.97 19.23
C LYS A 49 -17.71 -6.63 18.09
N THR A 50 -17.70 -7.96 18.07
CA THR A 50 -17.04 -8.77 17.04
C THR A 50 -18.07 -9.38 16.10
N TYR A 51 -18.00 -9.03 14.83
CA TYR A 51 -18.86 -9.51 13.77
C TYR A 51 -18.19 -10.65 13.01
N THR A 52 -18.87 -11.76 12.84
CA THR A 52 -18.30 -12.97 12.20
C THR A 52 -19.10 -13.34 10.96
N CYS A 53 -18.41 -13.58 9.85
CA CYS A 53 -18.99 -14.19 8.65
C CYS A 53 -18.66 -15.69 8.65
N GLN A 54 -19.68 -16.53 8.83
CA GLN A 54 -19.57 -18.00 8.84
C GLN A 54 -20.15 -18.57 7.55
N VAL A 55 -19.35 -19.34 6.82
CA VAL A 55 -19.76 -19.98 5.56
C VAL A 55 -19.72 -21.50 5.72
N SER A 56 -20.85 -22.15 5.45
CA SER A 56 -20.98 -23.60 5.45
C SER A 56 -21.28 -24.10 4.04
N HIS A 57 -20.47 -25.04 3.54
CA HIS A 57 -20.65 -25.63 2.21
C HIS A 57 -20.94 -27.15 2.33
N PRO A 58 -22.21 -27.57 2.16
CA PRO A 58 -22.61 -28.98 2.37
C PRO A 58 -21.90 -29.98 1.45
N GLY A 59 -21.55 -29.56 0.23
CA GLY A 59 -20.89 -30.44 -0.75
C GLY A 59 -19.45 -30.83 -0.39
N SER A 60 -18.81 -30.09 0.52
CA SER A 60 -17.44 -30.35 1.01
C SER A 60 -17.41 -30.65 2.51
N GLY A 61 -18.54 -30.51 3.22
CA GLY A 61 -18.59 -30.59 4.69
C GLY A 61 -17.76 -29.53 5.40
N SER A 62 -17.33 -28.48 4.71
CA SER A 62 -16.42 -27.47 5.23
C SER A 62 -17.18 -26.28 5.82
N GLU A 63 -16.75 -25.84 6.98
CA GLU A 63 -17.18 -24.59 7.60
C GLU A 63 -15.97 -23.68 7.82
N VAL A 64 -16.07 -22.42 7.39
CA VAL A 64 -15.00 -21.43 7.52
C VAL A 64 -15.60 -20.15 8.10
N GLN A 65 -14.85 -19.47 8.96
CA GLN A 65 -15.28 -18.24 9.63
C GLN A 65 -14.18 -17.18 9.56
N ASP A 66 -14.58 -15.92 9.49
CA ASP A 66 -13.68 -14.77 9.60
C ASP A 66 -14.35 -13.65 10.40
N HIS A 67 -13.56 -12.79 11.04
CA HIS A 67 -14.02 -11.86 12.08
C HIS A 67 -13.63 -10.40 11.78
N ALA A 68 -14.50 -9.48 12.13
CA ALA A 68 -14.28 -8.04 12.09
C ALA A 68 -14.67 -7.42 13.44
N ARG A 69 -13.82 -6.55 13.99
CA ARG A 69 -14.09 -5.81 15.23
C ARG A 69 -13.55 -4.40 15.10
N SER A 70 -14.12 -3.47 15.84
CA SER A 70 -13.53 -2.14 15.94
C SER A 70 -12.10 -2.24 16.49
N CYS A 71 -11.23 -1.47 15.87
CA CYS A 71 -9.93 -1.19 16.44
C CYS A 71 -10.21 -0.40 17.72
N ARG A 72 -10.02 -1.02 18.89
CA ARG A 72 -10.01 -0.25 20.13
C ARG A 72 -8.96 0.82 19.95
N GLU A 73 -9.38 2.07 19.99
CA GLU A 73 -8.50 3.17 20.36
C GLU A 73 -8.04 2.87 21.79
N THR A 74 -7.04 1.99 21.92
CA THR A 74 -6.06 2.16 22.97
C THR A 74 -5.65 3.60 22.84
N SER A 75 -5.99 4.38 23.88
CA SER A 75 -5.51 5.74 24.15
C SER A 75 -4.13 5.95 23.56
N SER A 76 -4.13 6.35 22.30
CA SER A 76 -2.97 6.73 21.53
C SER A 76 -3.25 8.19 21.27
N SER A 77 -2.80 9.02 22.23
CA SER A 77 -2.13 10.24 21.80
C SER A 77 -1.18 9.80 20.67
N CYS A 78 -1.63 10.03 19.44
CA CYS A 78 -1.00 9.48 18.26
C CYS A 78 0.38 10.13 18.18
N CYS A 79 1.43 9.32 18.08
CA CYS A 79 2.79 9.81 17.90
C CYS A 79 2.84 10.81 16.74
N ILE A 80 3.67 11.84 16.86
CA ILE A 80 3.92 12.82 15.79
C ILE A 80 4.16 12.08 14.47
N GLN A 81 3.38 12.42 13.44
CA GLN A 81 3.47 11.79 12.12
C GLN A 81 4.02 12.77 11.10
N VAL A 82 4.80 12.25 10.15
CA VAL A 82 5.42 13.06 9.09
C VAL A 82 5.05 12.50 7.72
N PHE A 83 4.47 13.34 6.87
CA PHE A 83 4.03 13.03 5.51
C PHE A 83 4.75 13.90 4.49
N LEU A 84 4.98 13.36 3.28
CA LEU A 84 5.53 14.09 2.16
C LEU A 84 4.54 14.07 1.00
N VAL A 85 4.19 15.24 0.51
CA VAL A 85 3.26 15.43 -0.60
C VAL A 85 4.06 15.82 -1.85
N PRO A 86 3.91 15.08 -2.97
CA PRO A 86 4.55 15.41 -4.25
C PRO A 86 3.91 16.65 -4.88
N PRO A 87 4.54 17.26 -5.90
CA PRO A 87 3.89 18.34 -6.64
C PRO A 87 2.70 17.81 -7.42
N SER A 88 1.63 18.60 -7.50
CA SER A 88 0.48 18.25 -8.32
C SER A 88 0.83 18.30 -9.82
N PRO A 89 0.09 17.59 -10.68
CA PRO A 89 0.33 17.62 -12.13
C PRO A 89 0.08 19.00 -12.73
N ALA A 90 -0.91 19.73 -12.19
CA ALA A 90 -1.16 21.11 -12.57
C ALA A 90 0.06 21.99 -12.24
N ALA A 91 0.63 21.86 -11.03
CA ALA A 91 1.81 22.61 -10.63
C ALA A 91 3.05 22.27 -11.49
N LEU A 92 3.21 21.01 -11.90
CA LEU A 92 4.32 20.56 -12.75
C LEU A 92 4.22 21.05 -14.20
N TYR A 93 3.06 20.84 -14.84
CA TYR A 93 2.93 20.91 -16.30
C TYR A 93 2.12 22.11 -16.79
N VAL A 94 1.20 22.63 -15.96
CA VAL A 94 0.34 23.78 -16.30
C VAL A 94 0.93 25.06 -15.73
N ASP A 95 1.07 25.13 -14.41
CA ASP A 95 1.51 26.34 -13.71
C ASP A 95 3.03 26.52 -13.74
N ARG A 96 3.77 25.43 -14.01
CA ARG A 96 5.24 25.35 -14.03
C ARG A 96 5.89 25.92 -12.77
N LYS A 97 5.25 25.69 -11.62
CA LYS A 97 5.70 26.09 -10.29
C LYS A 97 5.53 24.92 -9.32
N PRO A 98 6.20 23.77 -9.56
CA PRO A 98 6.04 22.62 -8.70
C PRO A 98 6.69 22.86 -7.34
N LYS A 99 6.03 22.38 -6.29
CA LYS A 99 6.56 22.33 -4.94
C LYS A 99 6.22 21.00 -4.29
N ILE A 100 7.11 20.52 -3.45
CA ILE A 100 6.86 19.40 -2.54
C ILE A 100 6.59 19.93 -1.15
N THR A 101 5.78 19.24 -0.36
CA THR A 101 5.41 19.72 0.99
C THR A 101 5.64 18.64 2.03
N CYS A 102 6.30 19.00 3.12
CA CYS A 102 6.47 18.15 4.30
C CYS A 102 5.49 18.58 5.38
N PHE A 103 4.62 17.66 5.80
CA PHE A 103 3.64 17.87 6.87
C PHE A 103 4.08 17.14 8.13
N VAL A 104 3.97 17.81 9.28
CA VAL A 104 4.16 17.26 10.62
C VAL A 104 2.85 17.44 11.36
N VAL A 105 2.18 16.36 11.75
CA VAL A 105 0.85 16.39 12.36
C VAL A 105 0.84 15.69 13.72
N ASN A 106 -0.24 15.89 14.47
CA ASN A 106 -0.44 15.34 15.82
C ASN A 106 0.61 15.81 16.83
N MET A 107 1.12 17.03 16.65
CA MET A 107 2.02 17.64 17.64
C MET A 107 1.21 18.20 18.81
N HIS A 108 1.75 18.04 20.02
CA HIS A 108 1.07 18.50 21.24
C HIS A 108 1.33 20.00 21.52
N ASP A 109 2.41 20.54 20.96
CA ASP A 109 2.76 21.95 20.99
C ASP A 109 3.57 22.36 19.74
N ASP A 110 3.80 23.66 19.58
CA ASP A 110 4.57 24.27 18.51
C ASP A 110 6.06 24.51 18.85
N LYS A 111 6.54 24.01 20.00
CA LYS A 111 7.87 24.32 20.52
C LYS A 111 8.93 23.37 19.96
N ASP A 112 10.16 23.89 19.88
CA ASP A 112 11.37 23.14 19.51
C ASP A 112 11.31 22.38 18.17
N LEU A 113 10.38 22.75 17.29
CA LEU A 113 10.26 22.13 15.96
C LEU A 113 11.31 22.69 15.00
N GLN A 114 12.14 21.79 14.48
CA GLN A 114 13.04 22.09 13.39
C GLN A 114 12.79 21.14 12.22
N VAL A 115 12.39 21.70 11.08
CA VAL A 115 12.20 20.96 9.82
C VAL A 115 13.20 21.45 8.78
N VAL A 116 14.01 20.53 8.26
CA VAL A 116 15.09 20.84 7.32
C VAL A 116 14.94 20.02 6.05
N TRP A 117 15.00 20.69 4.91
CA TRP A 117 15.09 20.06 3.61
C TRP A 117 16.55 19.83 3.20
N SER A 118 16.79 18.71 2.54
CA SER A 118 18.06 18.39 1.87
C SER A 118 17.77 17.66 0.56
N GLN A 119 18.72 17.66 -0.37
CA GLN A 119 18.61 16.99 -1.67
C GLN A 119 19.90 16.21 -1.96
N GLN A 120 19.84 15.26 -2.90
CA GLN A 120 20.97 14.40 -3.24
C GLN A 120 22.02 15.14 -4.06
N LYS A 121 21.59 15.96 -5.04
CA LYS A 121 22.50 16.84 -5.80
C LYS A 121 23.00 18.00 -4.93
N PRO A 122 24.29 18.35 -4.95
CA PRO A 122 24.77 19.55 -4.26
C PRO A 122 24.13 20.79 -4.88
N GLY A 123 23.42 21.56 -4.07
CA GLY A 123 22.70 22.76 -4.51
C GLY A 123 22.08 23.50 -3.35
N PHE A 124 21.70 24.75 -3.60
CA PHE A 124 21.00 25.57 -2.62
C PHE A 124 19.49 25.29 -2.69
N LEU A 125 18.91 24.93 -1.55
CA LEU A 125 17.47 24.82 -1.38
C LEU A 125 16.93 26.11 -0.77
N ASN A 126 15.79 26.57 -1.26
CA ASN A 126 15.09 27.74 -0.73
C ASN A 126 13.66 27.37 -0.34
N PRO A 127 13.45 26.73 0.82
CA PRO A 127 12.11 26.36 1.27
C PRO A 127 11.27 27.60 1.62
N GLU A 128 9.96 27.48 1.43
CA GLU A 128 8.97 28.45 1.92
C GLU A 128 9.02 28.52 3.46
N PRO A 129 8.59 29.63 4.08
CA PRO A 129 8.49 29.73 5.53
C PRO A 129 7.66 28.59 6.12
N LEU A 130 8.05 28.11 7.31
CA LEU A 130 7.29 27.13 8.06
C LEU A 130 5.90 27.70 8.39
N ASP A 131 4.86 26.99 7.97
CA ASP A 131 3.48 27.32 8.27
C ASP A 131 3.00 26.44 9.43
N LEU A 132 2.51 27.05 10.50
CA LEU A 132 2.05 26.37 11.72
C LEU A 132 0.57 26.68 11.93
N LYS A 133 -0.20 25.62 12.16
CA LYS A 133 -1.65 25.71 12.31
C LYS A 133 -2.11 24.84 13.48
N GLU A 134 -2.93 25.43 14.33
CA GLU A 134 -3.68 24.70 15.35
C GLU A 134 -4.91 24.05 14.72
N GLU A 135 -5.12 22.77 15.00
CA GLU A 135 -6.22 21.97 14.50
C GLU A 135 -7.35 21.90 15.54
N PHE A 136 -8.57 21.60 15.09
CA PHE A 136 -9.77 21.55 15.95
C PHE A 136 -9.72 20.48 17.05
N ASN A 137 -8.75 19.56 16.99
CA ASN A 137 -8.53 18.50 17.96
C ASN A 137 -7.47 18.88 19.01
N ASP A 138 -7.15 20.17 19.16
CA ASP A 138 -6.13 20.70 20.07
C ASP A 138 -4.72 20.13 19.78
N THR A 139 -4.44 19.77 18.52
CA THR A 139 -3.10 19.40 18.05
C THR A 139 -2.58 20.43 17.05
N TYR A 140 -1.27 20.43 16.84
CA TYR A 140 -0.62 21.32 15.89
C TYR A 140 -0.19 20.56 14.64
N THR A 141 -0.42 21.20 13.48
CA THR A 141 0.11 20.82 12.17
C THR A 141 1.15 21.84 11.74
N ALA A 142 2.33 21.38 11.36
CA ALA A 142 3.31 22.19 10.65
C ALA A 142 3.41 21.74 9.20
N SER A 143 3.59 22.68 8.28
CA SER A 143 3.93 22.38 6.90
C SER A 143 5.08 23.24 6.41
N ILE A 144 5.99 22.65 5.64
CA ILE A 144 7.06 23.37 4.97
C ILE A 144 7.16 22.91 3.53
N SER A 145 6.93 23.84 2.61
CA SER A 145 6.97 23.58 1.18
C SER A 145 8.33 23.94 0.60
N LEU A 146 8.82 23.14 -0.34
CA LEU A 146 10.04 23.40 -1.09
C LEU A 146 9.69 23.54 -2.58
N PRO A 147 9.83 24.74 -3.17
CA PRO A 147 9.80 24.90 -4.62
C PRO A 147 10.94 24.11 -5.25
N ILE A 148 10.61 23.34 -6.29
CA ILE A 148 11.60 22.50 -6.99
C ILE A 148 11.58 22.76 -8.49
N SER A 149 12.60 22.28 -9.20
CA SER A 149 12.62 22.28 -10.66
C SER A 149 11.79 21.11 -11.19
N THR A 150 10.94 21.35 -12.20
CA THR A 150 10.26 20.28 -12.93
C THR A 150 11.30 19.29 -13.48
N HIS A 151 12.39 19.79 -14.04
CA HIS A 151 13.43 18.94 -14.62
C HIS A 151 14.06 18.00 -13.59
N ASP A 152 14.50 18.53 -12.44
CA ASP A 152 15.11 17.69 -11.39
C ASP A 152 14.12 16.64 -10.85
N TRP A 153 12.85 17.04 -10.66
CA TRP A 153 11.79 16.11 -10.29
C TRP A 153 11.61 14.99 -11.34
N GLU A 154 11.61 15.34 -12.62
CA GLU A 154 11.47 14.39 -13.73
C GLU A 154 12.66 13.44 -13.89
N GLU A 155 13.86 13.90 -13.57
CA GLU A 155 15.07 13.07 -13.53
C GLU A 155 15.08 12.09 -12.35
N GLY A 156 14.14 12.23 -11.41
CA GLY A 156 14.05 11.39 -10.22
C GLY A 156 14.97 11.85 -9.09
N GLU A 157 15.30 13.14 -9.03
CA GLU A 157 16.01 13.74 -7.90
C GLU A 157 15.30 13.41 -6.58
N THR A 158 16.09 13.10 -5.55
CA THR A 158 15.57 12.72 -4.24
C THR A 158 15.70 13.86 -3.25
N PHE A 159 14.57 14.27 -2.68
CA PHE A 159 14.48 15.29 -1.65
C PHE A 159 14.19 14.63 -0.30
N THR A 160 14.81 15.13 0.75
CA THR A 160 14.73 14.57 2.10
C THR A 160 14.27 15.65 3.08
N CYS A 161 13.15 15.40 3.76
CA CYS A 161 12.68 16.18 4.89
C CYS A 161 13.14 15.52 6.19
N LYS A 162 13.84 16.27 7.03
CA LYS A 162 14.29 15.87 8.37
C LYS A 162 13.57 16.69 9.42
N VAL A 163 12.82 16.03 10.28
CA VAL A 163 12.06 16.63 11.39
C VAL A 163 12.76 16.30 12.70
N MET A 164 13.04 17.33 13.49
CA MET A 164 13.72 17.24 14.78
C MET A 164 12.89 18.00 15.82
N ARG A 165 12.67 17.35 16.97
CA ARG A 165 11.98 17.90 18.15
C ARG A 165 12.55 17.26 19.41
N SER A 166 12.34 17.90 20.56
CA SER A 166 12.81 17.45 21.87
C SER A 166 12.09 16.20 22.40
N ASP A 167 10.84 15.97 21.97
CA ASP A 167 10.00 14.82 22.31
C ASP A 167 10.27 13.57 21.45
N LEU A 168 11.10 13.69 20.40
CA LEU A 168 11.46 12.60 19.50
C LEU A 168 12.79 11.94 19.92
N PRO A 169 12.85 10.61 20.09
CA PRO A 169 14.08 9.91 20.46
C PRO A 169 15.17 9.98 19.37
N ALA A 170 14.75 10.15 18.11
CA ALA A 170 15.62 10.37 16.97
C ALA A 170 14.90 11.23 15.92
N PRO A 171 15.63 11.96 15.05
CA PRO A 171 15.03 12.71 13.95
C PRO A 171 14.20 11.81 13.03
N ILE A 172 12.98 12.23 12.69
CA ILE A 172 12.17 11.55 11.69
C ILE A 172 12.65 12.02 10.31
N ILE A 173 13.08 11.08 9.48
CA ILE A 173 13.60 11.35 8.14
C ILE A 173 12.67 10.72 7.12
N LYS A 174 12.19 11.53 6.16
CA LYS A 174 11.36 11.09 5.04
C LYS A 174 11.98 11.56 3.74
N THR A 175 11.91 10.71 2.71
CA THR A 175 12.44 10.99 1.38
C THR A 175 11.34 10.92 0.34
N ILE A 176 11.37 11.80 -0.65
CA ILE A 176 10.45 11.83 -1.78
C ILE A 176 11.20 12.03 -3.09
N SER A 177 10.78 11.30 -4.11
CA SER A 177 11.23 11.45 -5.49
C SER A 177 10.08 11.05 -6.42
N LYS A 178 10.19 11.36 -7.71
CA LYS A 178 9.20 10.96 -8.71
C LYS A 178 9.13 9.43 -8.93
N ASN A 179 10.13 8.68 -8.47
CA ASN A 179 10.29 7.27 -8.85
C ASN A 179 9.39 6.33 -8.04
N PRO A 180 8.59 5.47 -8.71
CA PRO A 180 7.95 4.33 -8.08
C PRO A 180 8.95 3.46 -7.32
N VAL A 181 8.55 3.00 -6.14
CA VAL A 181 9.33 2.02 -5.38
C VAL A 181 8.80 0.61 -5.66
N ILE A 182 9.69 -0.31 -6.03
CA ILE A 182 9.37 -1.73 -6.22
C ILE A 182 9.91 -2.56 -5.05
N TYR A 183 9.00 -3.28 -4.39
CA TYR A 183 9.33 -4.35 -3.46
C TYR A 183 8.98 -5.69 -4.09
N LEU A 184 9.95 -6.61 -4.12
CA LEU A 184 9.75 -7.96 -4.62
C LEU A 184 9.82 -8.94 -3.45
N LEU A 185 8.65 -9.42 -3.05
CA LEU A 185 8.47 -10.24 -1.86
C LEU A 185 8.69 -11.72 -2.19
N HIS A 186 9.46 -12.37 -1.34
CA HIS A 186 9.68 -13.82 -1.38
C HIS A 186 8.39 -14.59 -1.04
N PRO A 187 8.32 -15.88 -1.39
CA PRO A 187 7.21 -16.72 -0.99
C PRO A 187 7.04 -16.76 0.52
N HIS A 188 5.80 -16.83 0.98
CA HIS A 188 5.54 -17.03 2.40
C HIS A 188 6.16 -18.35 2.88
N PRO A 189 6.79 -18.41 4.07
CA PRO A 189 7.42 -19.63 4.57
C PRO A 189 6.49 -20.85 4.58
N GLU A 190 5.21 -20.66 4.87
CA GLU A 190 4.20 -21.73 4.84
C GLU A 190 3.93 -22.25 3.42
N GLU A 191 3.98 -21.40 2.40
CA GLU A 191 3.85 -21.86 1.02
C GLU A 191 5.04 -22.74 0.64
N LEU A 192 6.24 -22.46 1.16
CA LEU A 192 7.44 -23.27 0.93
C LEU A 192 7.34 -24.66 1.56
N THR A 193 6.76 -24.76 2.76
CA THR A 193 6.61 -26.03 3.50
C THR A 193 5.34 -26.81 3.17
N SER A 194 4.34 -26.17 2.55
CA SER A 194 3.09 -26.82 2.13
C SER A 194 3.32 -27.98 1.15
N SER A 195 2.35 -28.89 1.03
CA SER A 195 2.38 -30.00 0.06
C SER A 195 2.08 -29.59 -1.38
N GLY A 196 1.72 -28.33 -1.64
CA GLY A 196 1.42 -27.87 -3.00
C GLY A 196 2.67 -27.67 -3.86
N ASP A 197 2.55 -27.85 -5.18
CA ASP A 197 3.69 -27.77 -6.12
C ASP A 197 4.02 -26.35 -6.59
N THR A 198 3.27 -25.35 -6.12
CA THR A 198 3.43 -23.95 -6.53
C THR A 198 3.58 -23.03 -5.35
N ILE A 199 4.31 -21.95 -5.57
CA ILE A 199 4.51 -20.84 -4.64
C ILE A 199 4.19 -19.52 -5.35
N SER A 200 4.03 -18.47 -4.55
CA SER A 200 3.71 -17.14 -5.02
C SER A 200 4.85 -16.17 -4.79
N LEU A 201 5.13 -15.34 -5.80
CA LEU A 201 5.99 -14.17 -5.70
C LEU A 201 5.12 -12.92 -5.84
N THR A 202 5.35 -11.91 -5.02
CA THR A 202 4.54 -10.69 -5.02
C THR A 202 5.41 -9.48 -5.31
N CYS A 203 5.07 -8.73 -6.35
CA CYS A 203 5.67 -7.45 -6.69
C CYS A 203 4.72 -6.34 -6.23
N LEU A 204 5.15 -5.57 -5.23
CA LEU A 204 4.46 -4.38 -4.75
C LEU A 204 5.11 -3.16 -5.38
N VAL A 205 4.31 -2.35 -6.06
CA VAL A 205 4.74 -1.07 -6.67
C VAL A 205 4.03 0.04 -5.92
N ARG A 206 4.77 1.02 -5.41
CA ARG A 206 4.28 2.11 -4.55
C ARG A 206 4.78 3.48 -5.00
N GLY A 207 4.05 4.52 -4.63
CA GLY A 207 4.46 5.91 -4.79
C GLY A 207 4.47 6.39 -6.25
N PHE A 208 3.65 5.77 -7.13
CA PHE A 208 3.63 6.16 -8.54
C PHE A 208 2.47 7.09 -8.86
N PHE A 209 2.74 8.07 -9.70
CA PHE A 209 1.76 8.96 -10.28
C PHE A 209 2.19 9.38 -11.69
N PRO A 210 1.27 9.45 -12.69
CA PRO A 210 -0.17 9.22 -12.63
C PRO A 210 -0.56 7.75 -12.53
N LYS A 211 -1.86 7.45 -12.59
CA LYS A 211 -2.42 6.11 -12.39
C LYS A 211 -1.98 5.09 -13.44
N ASP A 212 -1.65 5.52 -14.66
CA ASP A 212 -1.37 4.61 -15.77
C ASP A 212 -0.01 3.94 -15.65
N ILE A 213 0.01 2.61 -15.58
CA ILE A 213 1.20 1.82 -15.28
C ILE A 213 1.10 0.43 -15.91
N THR A 214 2.24 -0.09 -16.36
CA THR A 214 2.34 -1.44 -16.92
C THR A 214 3.28 -2.31 -16.08
N THR A 215 2.83 -3.52 -15.74
CA THR A 215 3.65 -4.52 -15.03
C THR A 215 3.81 -5.79 -15.86
N GLN A 216 5.02 -6.33 -15.90
CA GLN A 216 5.36 -7.55 -16.63
C GLN A 216 6.30 -8.43 -15.82
N TRP A 217 6.24 -9.74 -16.06
CA TRP A 217 7.14 -10.69 -15.44
C TRP A 217 8.03 -11.39 -16.46
N GLN A 218 9.26 -11.66 -16.05
CA GLN A 218 10.21 -12.49 -16.80
C GLN A 218 10.69 -13.65 -15.94
N LYS A 219 11.00 -14.76 -16.61
CA LYS A 219 11.71 -15.91 -16.04
C LYS A 219 13.09 -15.98 -16.67
N ASN A 220 14.15 -16.06 -15.86
CA ASN A 220 15.53 -16.12 -16.35
C ASN A 220 15.86 -15.00 -17.35
N HIS A 221 15.42 -13.77 -17.02
CA HIS A 221 15.55 -12.56 -17.83
C HIS A 221 14.94 -12.64 -19.24
N ARG A 222 13.99 -13.55 -19.46
CA ARG A 222 13.26 -13.72 -20.71
C ARG A 222 11.76 -13.61 -20.47
N LEU A 223 11.07 -12.96 -21.41
CA LEU A 223 9.62 -12.95 -21.44
C LEU A 223 9.12 -14.37 -21.68
N ASP A 224 8.32 -14.88 -20.75
CA ASP A 224 7.73 -16.22 -20.84
C ASP A 224 6.20 -16.07 -20.79
N LYS A 225 5.56 -16.35 -21.93
CA LYS A 225 4.10 -16.27 -22.09
C LYS A 225 3.34 -17.29 -21.23
N ASN A 226 4.03 -18.30 -20.70
CA ASN A 226 3.44 -19.29 -19.82
C ASN A 226 3.34 -18.81 -18.37
N LEU A 227 4.03 -17.73 -18.00
CA LEU A 227 3.92 -17.15 -16.66
C LEU A 227 2.49 -16.73 -16.38
N LYS A 228 1.94 -17.22 -15.26
CA LYS A 228 0.60 -16.89 -14.80
C LYS A 228 0.70 -15.90 -13.65
N TYR A 229 0.59 -14.62 -13.97
CA TYR A 229 0.52 -13.54 -12.99
C TYR A 229 -0.79 -12.77 -13.09
N ILE A 230 -1.19 -12.19 -11.96
CA ILE A 230 -2.37 -11.33 -11.84
C ILE A 230 -1.90 -10.01 -11.25
N THR A 231 -2.27 -8.91 -11.88
CA THR A 231 -2.00 -7.56 -11.39
C THR A 231 -3.31 -6.93 -10.93
N ALA A 232 -3.32 -6.46 -9.68
CA ALA A 232 -4.43 -5.68 -9.14
C ALA A 232 -4.46 -4.28 -9.78
N PRO A 233 -5.65 -3.67 -9.94
CA PRO A 233 -5.73 -2.29 -10.41
C PRO A 233 -5.01 -1.33 -9.44
N PRO A 234 -4.44 -0.22 -9.93
CA PRO A 234 -3.89 0.83 -9.08
C PRO A 234 -4.91 1.35 -8.06
N MET A 235 -4.50 1.44 -6.80
CA MET A 235 -5.24 1.93 -5.64
C MET A 235 -4.53 3.16 -5.07
N GLU A 236 -5.26 4.10 -4.49
CA GLU A 236 -4.69 5.30 -3.85
C GLU A 236 -4.03 4.91 -2.52
N GLU A 237 -2.83 5.41 -2.24
CA GLU A 237 -2.06 5.03 -1.04
C GLU A 237 -2.67 5.48 0.29
N GLY A 238 -3.59 6.45 0.27
CA GLY A 238 -4.27 6.98 1.45
C GLY A 238 -5.39 7.95 1.05
N ASP A 239 -6.24 8.30 2.01
CA ASP A 239 -7.30 9.28 1.80
C ASP A 239 -6.67 10.67 1.62
N GLY A 240 -6.67 11.18 0.38
CA GLY A 240 -6.03 12.45 0.02
C GLY A 240 -4.57 12.34 -0.49
N ASP A 241 -3.98 11.15 -0.56
CA ASP A 241 -2.67 10.96 -1.20
C ASP A 241 -2.85 10.93 -2.73
N SER A 242 -2.08 11.75 -3.45
CA SER A 242 -2.11 11.74 -4.92
C SER A 242 -1.40 10.53 -5.54
N ASN A 243 -0.75 9.68 -4.74
CA ASN A 243 0.05 8.56 -5.24
C ASN A 243 -0.73 7.25 -5.25
N TYR A 244 -0.41 6.40 -6.21
CA TYR A 244 -0.99 5.08 -6.36
C TYR A 244 -0.01 3.98 -5.94
N PHE A 245 -0.58 2.84 -5.55
CA PHE A 245 0.10 1.57 -5.40
C PHE A 245 -0.64 0.45 -6.13
N LEU A 246 0.06 -0.65 -6.40
CA LEU A 246 -0.54 -1.91 -6.86
C LEU A 246 0.26 -3.11 -6.42
N TYR A 247 -0.35 -4.28 -6.58
CA TYR A 247 0.30 -5.58 -6.39
C TYR A 247 0.20 -6.41 -7.67
N SER A 248 1.28 -7.10 -8.02
CA SER A 248 1.29 -8.16 -9.03
C SER A 248 1.75 -9.46 -8.40
N LYS A 249 0.94 -10.52 -8.49
CA LYS A 249 1.23 -11.84 -7.91
C LYS A 249 1.51 -12.83 -9.03
N LEU A 250 2.71 -13.39 -9.04
CA LEU A 250 3.14 -14.44 -9.96
C LEU A 250 3.13 -15.80 -9.25
N LYS A 251 2.48 -16.81 -9.85
CA LYS A 251 2.58 -18.20 -9.41
C LYS A 251 3.70 -18.92 -10.16
N VAL A 252 4.57 -19.61 -9.43
CA VAL A 252 5.69 -20.38 -10.00
C VAL A 252 5.75 -21.79 -9.40
N ASN A 253 6.29 -22.75 -10.14
CA ASN A 253 6.47 -24.12 -9.65
C ASN A 253 7.66 -24.18 -8.66
N LYS A 254 7.49 -24.95 -7.58
CA LYS A 254 8.48 -25.10 -6.51
C LYS A 254 9.80 -25.68 -7.00
N ASP A 255 9.78 -26.65 -7.91
CA ASP A 255 11.02 -27.24 -8.43
C ASP A 255 11.83 -26.21 -9.20
N SER A 256 11.15 -25.37 -10.00
CA SER A 256 11.79 -24.25 -10.73
C SER A 256 12.46 -23.28 -9.77
N TRP A 257 11.74 -22.86 -8.73
CA TRP A 257 12.29 -22.02 -7.67
C TRP A 257 13.46 -22.68 -6.93
N ASN A 258 13.33 -23.96 -6.58
CA ASN A 258 14.35 -24.72 -5.87
C ASN A 258 15.61 -24.96 -6.69
N ARG A 259 15.49 -25.06 -8.02
CA ARG A 259 16.62 -25.09 -8.96
C ARG A 259 17.34 -23.75 -9.10
N GLY A 260 16.78 -22.67 -8.56
CA GLY A 260 17.36 -21.34 -8.64
C GLY A 260 16.94 -20.55 -9.87
N ASP A 261 15.82 -20.90 -10.52
CA ASP A 261 15.24 -20.05 -11.55
C ASP A 261 14.98 -18.64 -10.99
N THR A 262 15.31 -17.63 -11.78
CA THR A 262 15.15 -16.21 -11.41
C THR A 262 13.85 -15.66 -11.99
N TYR A 263 13.22 -14.79 -11.22
CA TYR A 263 11.97 -14.14 -11.62
C TYR A 263 12.11 -12.64 -11.47
N THR A 264 11.82 -11.90 -12.52
CA THR A 264 11.98 -10.44 -12.57
C THR A 264 10.63 -9.78 -12.75
N CYS A 265 10.28 -8.88 -11.83
CA CYS A 265 9.15 -7.97 -12.00
C CYS A 265 9.66 -6.71 -12.69
N MET A 266 9.10 -6.39 -13.86
CA MET A 266 9.38 -5.18 -14.61
C MET A 266 8.18 -4.26 -14.54
N VAL A 267 8.44 -2.98 -14.30
CA VAL A 267 7.42 -1.94 -14.22
C VAL A 267 7.79 -0.85 -15.20
N ILE A 268 6.84 -0.50 -16.06
CA ILE A 268 6.94 0.57 -17.03
C ILE A 268 5.99 1.67 -16.58
N HIS A 269 6.52 2.87 -16.38
CA HIS A 269 5.79 3.99 -15.83
C HIS A 269 6.43 5.31 -16.27
N GLU A 270 5.62 6.33 -16.56
CA GLU A 270 6.14 7.60 -17.09
C GLU A 270 7.00 8.38 -16.08
N ALA A 271 6.77 8.13 -14.79
CA ALA A 271 7.50 8.75 -13.70
C ALA A 271 8.93 8.25 -13.54
N LEU A 272 9.30 7.17 -14.24
CA LEU A 272 10.65 6.63 -14.26
C LEU A 272 11.48 7.33 -15.35
N SER A 273 12.71 7.73 -15.01
CA SER A 273 13.64 8.38 -15.95
C SER A 273 13.97 7.50 -17.17
N THR A 274 14.20 6.20 -16.96
CA THR A 274 14.37 5.19 -18.01
C THR A 274 13.05 4.63 -18.55
N LYS A 275 11.91 5.17 -18.10
CA LYS A 275 10.55 4.65 -18.32
C LYS A 275 10.30 3.23 -17.81
N MET A 276 11.31 2.60 -17.20
CA MET A 276 11.27 1.21 -16.79
C MET A 276 12.21 0.94 -15.61
N ILE A 277 11.71 0.24 -14.59
CA ILE A 277 12.49 -0.26 -13.45
C ILE A 277 12.15 -1.74 -13.25
N GLN A 278 13.12 -2.51 -12.77
CA GLN A 278 12.93 -3.94 -12.52
C GLN A 278 13.62 -4.41 -11.25
N LYS A 279 13.03 -5.43 -10.62
CA LYS A 279 13.62 -6.16 -9.51
C LYS A 279 13.59 -7.64 -9.80
N THR A 280 14.66 -8.34 -9.44
CA THR A 280 14.81 -9.79 -9.65
C THR A 280 14.90 -10.49 -8.32
N VAL A 281 14.27 -11.67 -8.23
CA VAL A 281 14.30 -12.54 -7.05
C VAL A 281 14.60 -13.98 -7.47
N SER A 282 15.29 -14.68 -6.59
CA SER A 282 15.58 -16.11 -6.69
C SER A 282 15.66 -16.70 -5.28
N LYS A 283 15.72 -18.02 -5.16
CA LYS A 283 15.92 -18.69 -3.86
C LYS A 283 17.18 -18.23 -3.11
N VAL A 284 18.19 -17.75 -3.83
CA VAL A 284 19.50 -17.35 -3.27
C VAL A 284 19.58 -15.85 -2.97
N SER A 285 18.64 -15.03 -3.44
CA SER A 285 18.70 -13.55 -3.38
C SER A 285 18.32 -12.97 -2.00
N GLY A 286 18.62 -13.66 -0.90
CA GLY A 286 18.24 -13.24 0.46
C GLY A 286 19.05 -13.91 1.58
N LYS A 287 20.29 -14.32 1.31
CA LYS A 287 21.30 -14.67 2.34
C LYS A 287 22.32 -13.56 2.48
#